data_AF-I7F9I8-F1
#
_entry.id   AF-I7F9I8-F1
#
_cell.length_a   1.000
_cell.length_b   1.000
_cell.length_c   1.000
_cell.angle_alpha   90.00
_cell.angle_beta   90.00
_cell.angle_gamma   90.00
#
_symmetry.space_group_name_H-M   'P 1'
#
loop_
_entity.id
_entity.type
_entity.pdbx_description
1 polymer ?
#
loop_
_entity_poly.entity_id
_entity_poly.type
_entity_poly.pdbx_seq_one_letter_code
_entity_poly.pdbx_strand_id
1 'polypeptide(L)'
;MSGANDSTTVSGEVQADVTDEAKADHEAHIKVLRGEPTPEEMAALMAVLASAGGGPAEPVKKERNMWGHPVDKLRYSVFSWQRVTLLERTHMRR
;
A
#
# COMPACT_ATOMS: atom_id res chain seq x y z
N MET A 1 35.14 -5.42 31.79
CA MET A 1 34.58 -6.02 33.01
C MET A 1 33.30 -5.28 33.32
N SER A 2 32.20 -6.02 33.52
CA SER A 2 30.85 -5.56 33.91
C SER A 2 30.06 -4.87 32.77
N GLY A 3 28.94 -5.37 32.24
CA GLY A 3 27.98 -6.34 32.78
C GLY A 3 26.77 -5.60 33.34
N ALA A 4 25.76 -5.36 32.49
CA ALA A 4 24.35 -5.12 32.85
C ALA A 4 23.51 -4.94 31.57
N ASN A 5 23.24 -6.03 30.85
CA ASN A 5 22.05 -6.09 30.00
C ASN A 5 20.94 -6.63 30.89
N ASP A 6 20.25 -5.74 31.61
CA ASP A 6 18.98 -6.08 32.23
C ASP A 6 17.92 -6.13 31.13
N SER A 7 17.73 -7.33 30.59
CA SER A 7 16.58 -7.68 29.76
C SER A 7 15.32 -7.44 30.58
N THR A 8 14.67 -6.30 30.37
CA THR A 8 13.31 -6.09 30.86
C THR A 8 12.38 -7.04 30.13
N THR A 9 12.03 -8.14 30.79
CA THR A 9 10.91 -9.01 30.44
C THR A 9 9.65 -8.16 30.32
N VAL A 10 9.15 -7.95 29.10
CA VAL A 10 7.82 -7.39 28.85
C VAL A 10 6.80 -8.49 29.12
N SER A 11 6.59 -8.77 30.40
CA SER A 11 5.35 -9.39 30.89
C SER A 11 4.54 -8.28 31.53
N GLY A 12 3.88 -7.51 30.67
CA GLY A 12 2.84 -6.58 31.04
C GLY A 12 1.73 -6.81 30.03
N GLU A 13 0.73 -7.58 30.43
CA GLU A 13 -0.53 -7.73 29.72
C GLU A 13 -1.24 -6.38 29.77
N VAL A 14 -0.80 -5.46 28.91
CA VAL A 14 -1.55 -4.24 28.62
C VAL A 14 -2.69 -4.69 27.72
N GLN A 15 -3.75 -5.15 28.38
CA GLN A 15 -5.07 -5.17 27.81
C GLN A 15 -5.44 -3.71 27.54
N ALA A 16 -4.96 -3.21 26.40
CA ALA A 16 -5.58 -2.07 25.77
C ALA A 16 -6.98 -2.56 25.41
N ASP A 17 -7.93 -2.19 26.26
CA ASP A 17 -9.35 -2.14 25.93
C ASP A 17 -9.48 -1.17 24.77
N VAL A 18 -9.15 -1.66 23.57
CA VAL A 18 -9.65 -1.09 22.33
C VAL A 18 -11.13 -1.34 22.46
N THR A 19 -11.82 -0.32 22.96
CA THR A 19 -13.25 -0.17 22.78
C THR A 19 -13.47 -0.37 21.30
N ASP A 20 -13.92 -1.57 20.97
CA ASP A 20 -14.37 -1.98 19.66
C ASP A 20 -15.64 -1.14 19.48
N GLU A 21 -15.46 0.11 19.07
CA GLU A 21 -16.52 0.93 18.52
C GLU A 21 -17.03 0.12 17.35
N ALA A 22 -18.06 -0.68 17.61
CA ALA A 22 -18.68 -1.57 16.67
C ALA A 22 -18.98 -0.73 15.43
N LYS A 23 -18.13 -0.87 14.41
CA LYS A 23 -18.38 -0.32 13.09
C LYS A 23 -19.75 -0.84 12.76
N ALA A 24 -20.73 0.05 12.69
CA ALA A 24 -22.09 -0.32 12.36
C ALA A 24 -22.01 -1.19 11.10
N ASP A 25 -22.33 -2.48 11.25
CA ASP A 25 -22.27 -3.43 10.16
C ASP A 25 -23.18 -2.89 9.06
N HIS A 26 -22.58 -2.30 8.03
CA HIS A 26 -23.35 -1.74 6.93
C HIS A 26 -24.12 -2.89 6.29
N GLU A 27 -25.44 -2.87 6.42
CA GLU A 27 -26.29 -3.93 5.90
C GLU A 27 -25.98 -4.16 4.43
N ALA A 28 -25.75 -5.41 4.03
CA ALA A 28 -25.43 -5.73 2.66
C ALA A 28 -26.66 -5.46 1.78
N HIS A 29 -26.66 -4.33 1.07
CA HIS A 29 -27.77 -3.90 0.22
C HIS A 29 -27.99 -4.79 -1.01
N ILE A 30 -27.09 -5.75 -1.25
CA ILE A 30 -27.13 -6.69 -2.37
C ILE A 30 -27.13 -8.11 -1.82
N LYS A 31 -28.18 -8.86 -2.16
CA LYS A 31 -28.31 -10.28 -1.79
C LYS A 31 -27.95 -11.16 -2.98
N VAL A 32 -26.96 -12.04 -2.80
CA VAL A 32 -26.63 -13.09 -3.78
C VAL A 32 -27.68 -14.19 -3.67
N LEU A 33 -28.51 -14.35 -4.70
CA LEU A 33 -29.55 -15.37 -4.73
C LEU A 33 -29.04 -16.73 -5.25
N ARG A 34 -27.97 -16.72 -6.06
CA ARG A 34 -27.33 -17.90 -6.65
C ARG A 34 -25.84 -17.61 -6.84
N GLY A 35 -24.97 -18.47 -6.30
CA GLY A 35 -23.53 -18.21 -6.20
C GLY A 35 -22.60 -19.23 -6.85
N GLU A 36 -23.13 -20.21 -7.59
CA GLU A 36 -22.34 -21.28 -8.20
C GLU A 36 -22.48 -21.26 -9.72
N PRO A 37 -21.79 -20.33 -10.42
CA PRO A 37 -21.75 -20.36 -11.87
C PRO A 37 -20.94 -21.58 -12.35
N THR A 38 -21.34 -22.15 -13.48
CA THR A 38 -20.59 -23.25 -14.09
C THR A 38 -19.28 -22.74 -14.72
N PRO A 39 -18.27 -23.62 -14.92
CA PRO A 39 -17.04 -23.23 -15.62
C PRO A 39 -17.29 -22.66 -17.02
N GLU A 40 -18.34 -23.13 -17.71
CA GLU A 40 -18.75 -22.66 -19.03
C GLU A 40 -19.31 -21.23 -18.98
N GLU A 41 -20.15 -20.93 -17.99
CA GLU A 41 -20.69 -19.59 -17.78
C GLU A 41 -19.60 -18.57 -17.44
N MET A 42 -18.62 -18.99 -16.62
CA MET A 42 -17.44 -18.18 -16.32
C MET A 42 -16.60 -17.91 -17.58
N ALA A 43 -16.38 -18.93 -18.41
CA ALA A 43 -15.66 -18.76 -19.67
C ALA A 43 -16.38 -17.81 -20.63
N ALA A 44 -17.71 -17.94 -20.76
CA ALA A 44 -18.52 -17.04 -21.57
C ALA A 44 -18.47 -15.59 -21.08
N LEU A 45 -18.56 -15.37 -19.77
CA LEU A 45 -18.44 -14.04 -19.17
C LEU A 45 -17.05 -13.42 -19.46
N MET A 46 -15.98 -14.19 -19.26
CA MET A 46 -14.62 -13.73 -19.53
C MET A 46 -14.41 -13.42 -21.02
N ALA A 47 -14.97 -14.22 -21.92
CA ALA A 47 -14.90 -13.98 -23.36
C ALA A 47 -15.58 -12.66 -23.75
N VAL A 48 -16.77 -12.39 -23.21
CA VAL A 48 -17.48 -11.12 -23.45
C VAL A 48 -16.68 -9.95 -22.88
N LEU A 49 -16.21 -10.02 -21.64
CA LEU A 49 -15.42 -8.97 -21.00
C LEU A 49 -14.09 -8.71 -21.74
N ALA A 50 -13.42 -9.76 -22.20
CA ALA A 50 -12.19 -9.65 -22.97
C ALA A 50 -12.44 -9.08 -24.38
N SER A 51 -13.59 -9.38 -24.98
CA SER A 51 -13.97 -8.80 -26.28
C SER A 51 -14.36 -7.33 -26.19
N ALA A 52 -14.96 -6.91 -25.07
CA ALA A 52 -15.34 -5.53 -24.79
C ALA A 52 -14.17 -4.69 -24.26
N GLY A 53 -13.26 -5.31 -23.51
CA GLY A 53 -12.01 -4.71 -23.08
C GLY A 53 -11.09 -4.49 -24.27
N GLY A 54 -10.77 -3.23 -24.57
CA GLY A 54 -9.79 -2.90 -25.61
C GLY A 54 -8.48 -3.66 -25.40
N GLY A 55 -7.79 -3.96 -26.50
CA GLY A 55 -6.50 -4.66 -26.49
C GLY A 55 -5.46 -4.00 -25.56
N PRO A 56 -4.33 -4.67 -25.28
CA PRO A 56 -3.35 -4.20 -24.32
C PRO A 56 -3.04 -2.73 -24.60
N ALA A 57 -3.36 -1.87 -23.65
CA ALA A 57 -3.09 -0.45 -23.77
C ALA A 57 -1.61 -0.32 -24.13
N GLU A 58 -1.31 0.44 -25.19
CA GLU A 58 0.08 0.78 -25.50
C GLU A 58 0.75 1.24 -24.20
N PRO A 59 2.03 0.86 -23.94
CA PRO A 59 2.71 1.26 -22.74
C PRO A 59 2.73 2.78 -22.67
N VAL A 60 1.76 3.33 -21.94
CA VAL A 60 1.63 4.77 -21.74
C VAL A 60 2.94 5.19 -21.08
N LYS A 61 3.61 6.20 -21.65
CA LYS A 61 4.75 6.83 -21.00
C LYS A 61 4.28 7.39 -19.67
N LYS A 62 4.34 6.58 -18.62
CA LYS A 62 3.97 6.97 -17.28
C LYS A 62 4.95 8.03 -16.84
N GLU A 63 4.43 9.15 -16.35
CA GLU A 63 5.26 10.14 -15.69
C GLU A 63 6.05 9.46 -14.57
N ARG A 64 7.33 9.84 -14.44
CA ARG A 64 8.21 9.23 -13.44
C ARG A 64 7.61 9.47 -12.06
N ASN A 65 7.42 8.40 -11.29
CA ASN A 65 6.95 8.52 -9.91
C ASN A 65 8.08 9.12 -9.07
N MET A 66 7.92 10.38 -8.66
CA MET A 66 8.90 11.08 -7.82
C MET A 66 8.69 10.81 -6.33
N TRP A 67 7.67 10.03 -5.95
CA TRP A 67 7.35 9.75 -4.55
C TRP A 67 8.24 8.64 -4.00
N GLY A 68 8.71 8.83 -2.78
CA GLY A 68 9.46 7.80 -2.05
C GLY A 68 10.91 7.65 -2.52
N HIS A 69 11.49 8.68 -3.15
CA HIS A 69 12.89 8.63 -3.56
C HIS A 69 13.78 8.48 -2.30
N PRO A 70 14.87 7.68 -2.33
CA PRO A 70 15.70 7.44 -1.15
C PRO A 70 16.24 8.72 -0.48
N VAL A 71 16.41 9.80 -1.26
CA VAL A 71 16.81 11.12 -0.77
C VAL A 71 15.83 11.70 0.27
N ASP A 72 14.55 11.41 0.14
CA ASP A 72 13.50 11.95 1.01
C ASP A 72 13.59 11.34 2.42
N LYS A 73 14.17 10.13 2.52
CA LYS A 73 14.35 9.38 3.77
C LYS A 73 15.61 9.79 4.56
N LEU A 74 16.48 10.62 3.99
CA LEU A 74 17.72 11.03 4.65
C LEU A 74 17.45 11.99 5.81
N ARG A 75 17.87 11.60 7.02
CA ARG A 75 17.75 12.39 8.25
C ARG A 75 18.93 13.35 8.43
N TYR A 76 19.23 14.14 7.42
CA TYR A 76 20.16 15.26 7.55
C TYR A 76 19.43 16.52 8.02
N SER A 77 20.16 17.43 8.66
CA SER A 77 19.65 18.78 8.92
C SER A 77 19.23 19.46 7.62
N VAL A 78 18.22 20.34 7.69
CA VAL A 78 17.64 21.00 6.50
C VAL A 78 18.68 21.81 5.72
N PHE A 79 19.68 22.34 6.41
CA PHE A 79 20.78 23.14 5.86
C PHE A 79 21.99 22.29 5.44
N SER A 80 21.92 20.96 5.55
CA SER A 80 22.99 20.08 5.09
C SER A 80 23.15 20.19 3.58
N TRP A 81 24.34 20.59 3.14
CA TRP A 81 24.67 20.68 1.72
C TRP A 81 24.54 19.33 1.00
N GLN A 82 24.78 18.21 1.69
CA GLN A 82 24.57 16.87 1.15
C GLN A 82 23.09 16.63 0.80
N ARG A 83 22.16 17.02 1.68
CA ARG A 83 20.71 16.90 1.45
C ARG A 83 20.25 17.82 0.33
N VAL A 84 20.67 19.09 0.34
CA VAL A 84 20.31 20.09 -0.68
C VAL A 84 20.75 19.62 -2.07
N THR A 85 22.00 19.19 -2.21
CA THR A 85 22.55 18.77 -3.51
C THR A 85 21.86 17.52 -4.04
N LEU A 86 21.61 16.52 -3.20
CA LEU A 86 20.94 15.29 -3.62
C LEU A 86 19.47 15.56 -3.99
N LEU A 87 18.78 16.41 -3.25
CA LEU A 87 17.39 16.80 -3.53
C LEU A 87 17.29 17.55 -4.87
N GLU A 88 18.18 18.52 -5.11
CA GLU A 88 18.21 19.28 -6.37
C GLU A 88 18.48 18.37 -7.59
N ARG A 89 19.45 17.47 -7.49
CA ARG A 89 19.79 16.55 -8.60
C ARG A 89 18.68 15.56 -8.91
N THR A 90 17.92 15.14 -7.91
CA THR A 90 16.90 14.09 -8.05
C THR A 90 15.54 14.66 -8.43
N HIS A 91 15.15 15.80 -7.88
CA HIS A 91 13.83 16.37 -8.07
C HIS A 91 13.79 17.58 -9.01
N MET A 92 14.87 18.36 -9.11
CA MET A 92 14.84 19.64 -9.87
C MET A 92 15.55 19.59 -11.22
N ARG A 93 16.57 18.74 -11.42
CA ARG A 93 17.25 18.63 -12.71
C ARG A 93 16.55 17.62 -13.62
N ARG A 94 16.13 18.08 -14.80
CA ARG A 94 15.70 17.27 -15.96
C ARG A 94 16.84 17.13 -16.96
#